data_AF-A0A6M1ZGF8-F1
#
_entry.id   AF-A0A6M1ZGF8-F1
#
_cell.length_a   1.000
_cell.length_b   1.000
_cell.length_c   1.000
_cell.angle_alpha   90.00
_cell.angle_beta   90.00
_cell.angle_gamma   90.00
#
_symmetry.space_group_name_H-M   'P 1'
#
loop_
_entity.id
_entity.type
_entity.pdbx_description
1 polymer ?
#
loop_
_entity_poly.entity_id
_entity_poly.type
_entity_poly.pdbx_seq_one_letter_code
_entity_poly.pdbx_strand_id
1 'polypeptide(L)'
;MRKEKVFKDFTSFYILILLGVLSFSSFSVGGFAKEVIARDMSDKSYTGPSNSVRYNSIEDIDRKINELEEMKRGYESKAIKQVNQAQRLQFIEGQLQEAKRYWRAAEDNRKIVTRIQKEIDELKIERMNLQSKKR
;
A
#
# COMPACT_ATOMS: atom_id res chain seq x y z
N MET A 1 -67.31 12.27 32.08
CA MET A 1 -66.04 12.96 31.72
C MET A 1 -65.01 11.89 31.36
N ARG A 2 -64.50 11.91 30.12
CA ARG A 2 -63.67 10.85 29.50
C ARG A 2 -62.21 10.94 29.94
N LYS A 3 -61.62 9.91 30.54
CA LYS A 3 -60.14 9.73 30.63
C LYS A 3 -59.71 8.26 30.83
N GLU A 4 -60.03 7.34 29.91
CA GLU A 4 -59.48 5.96 29.98
C GLU A 4 -59.14 5.34 28.61
N LYS A 5 -58.74 6.15 27.62
CA LYS A 5 -58.45 5.61 26.27
C LYS A 5 -57.02 5.77 25.76
N VAL A 6 -56.09 6.29 26.55
CA VAL A 6 -54.75 6.67 26.04
C VAL A 6 -53.64 5.69 26.44
N PHE A 7 -53.85 4.81 27.42
CA PHE A 7 -52.78 3.94 27.95
C PHE A 7 -52.56 2.63 27.19
N LYS A 8 -53.47 2.22 26.30
CA LYS A 8 -53.35 0.97 25.53
C LYS A 8 -52.44 1.08 24.30
N ASP A 9 -52.23 2.29 23.79
CA ASP A 9 -51.49 2.50 22.54
C ASP A 9 -49.97 2.51 22.76
N PHE A 10 -49.50 2.96 23.93
CA PHE A 10 -48.07 3.04 24.23
C PHE A 10 -47.42 1.67 24.49
N THR A 11 -48.13 0.74 25.11
CA THR A 11 -47.64 -0.64 25.31
C THR A 11 -47.53 -1.39 23.98
N SER A 12 -48.47 -1.15 23.06
CA SER A 12 -48.40 -1.71 21.71
C SER A 12 -47.23 -1.13 20.88
N PHE A 13 -46.88 0.14 21.10
CA PHE A 13 -45.74 0.78 20.45
C PHE A 13 -44.39 0.24 20.96
N TYR A 14 -44.27 -0.01 22.27
CA TYR A 14 -43.06 -0.62 22.85
C TYR A 14 -42.84 -2.05 22.38
N ILE A 15 -43.90 -2.84 22.19
CA ILE A 15 -43.81 -4.21 21.65
C ILE A 15 -43.31 -4.17 20.18
N LEU A 16 -43.77 -3.20 19.38
CA LEU A 16 -43.29 -3.03 18.00
C LEU A 16 -41.81 -2.61 17.93
N ILE A 17 -41.34 -1.75 18.82
CA ILE A 17 -39.91 -1.38 18.88
C ILE A 17 -39.05 -2.57 19.34
N LEU A 18 -39.52 -3.38 20.30
CA LEU A 18 -38.77 -4.55 20.77
C LEU A 18 -38.65 -5.65 19.68
N LEU A 19 -39.68 -5.81 18.83
CA LEU A 19 -39.64 -6.70 17.67
C LEU A 19 -38.75 -6.18 16.53
N GLY A 20 -38.60 -4.85 16.39
CA GLY A 20 -37.70 -4.24 15.42
C GLY A 20 -36.21 -4.46 15.73
N VAL A 21 -35.82 -4.46 17.01
CA VAL A 21 -34.42 -4.65 17.42
C VAL A 21 -33.94 -6.10 17.25
N LEU A 22 -34.86 -7.08 17.26
CA LEU A 22 -34.55 -8.49 17.00
C LEU A 22 -34.41 -8.85 15.50
N SER A 23 -34.70 -7.92 14.59
CA SER A 23 -34.63 -8.15 13.14
C SER A 23 -33.30 -7.72 12.49
N PHE A 24 -32.32 -7.24 13.27
CA PHE A 24 -30.99 -6.87 12.77
C PHE A 24 -29.86 -7.85 13.15
N SER A 25 -30.18 -9.05 13.63
CA SER A 25 -29.20 -10.11 13.96
C SER A 25 -29.04 -11.16 12.86
N SER A 26 -29.20 -10.78 11.58
CA SER A 26 -28.94 -11.67 10.44
C SER A 26 -28.34 -10.95 9.22
N PHE A 27 -27.36 -10.06 9.44
CA PHE A 27 -26.37 -9.74 8.42
C PHE A 27 -25.00 -10.27 8.86
N SER A 28 -24.92 -11.59 8.95
CA SER A 28 -23.64 -12.31 9.08
C SER A 28 -23.29 -12.90 7.72
N VAL A 29 -22.19 -12.37 7.18
CA VAL A 29 -21.21 -13.11 6.36
C VAL A 29 -21.73 -13.64 5.03
N GLY A 30 -21.68 -12.75 4.03
CA GLY A 30 -21.73 -13.09 2.61
C GLY A 30 -20.67 -12.30 1.85
N GLY A 31 -19.39 -12.59 2.11
CA GLY A 31 -18.32 -12.31 1.16
C GLY A 31 -18.12 -10.85 0.76
N PHE A 32 -17.87 -9.95 1.71
CA PHE A 32 -16.93 -8.87 1.38
C PHE A 32 -15.58 -9.54 1.27
N ALA A 33 -15.25 -9.89 0.03
CA ALA A 33 -13.94 -10.27 -0.39
C ALA A 33 -12.96 -9.24 0.17
N LYS A 34 -12.39 -9.62 1.32
CA LYS A 34 -11.01 -9.35 1.64
C LYS A 34 -10.20 -10.13 0.60
N GLU A 35 -10.38 -9.82 -0.69
CA GLU A 35 -9.31 -9.93 -1.68
C GLU A 35 -8.21 -9.08 -1.06
N VAL A 36 -7.26 -9.70 -0.37
CA VAL A 36 -6.07 -10.24 -1.04
C VAL A 36 -5.61 -9.27 -2.14
N ILE A 37 -5.57 -7.97 -1.81
CA ILE A 37 -4.44 -7.12 -2.22
C ILE A 37 -3.32 -7.27 -1.18
N ALA A 38 -3.19 -8.45 -0.59
CA ALA A 38 -1.90 -9.12 -0.60
C ALA A 38 -1.80 -9.82 -1.96
N ARG A 39 -1.79 -9.03 -3.06
CA ARG A 39 -0.97 -9.45 -4.19
C ARG A 39 0.40 -9.60 -3.57
N ASP A 40 0.74 -10.85 -3.38
CA ASP A 40 2.07 -11.39 -3.54
C ASP A 40 2.88 -10.49 -4.51
N MET A 41 3.42 -9.42 -3.95
CA MET A 41 4.51 -8.65 -4.53
C MET A 41 5.80 -9.09 -3.83
N SER A 42 5.85 -10.36 -3.38
CA SER A 42 7.04 -10.95 -2.81
C SER A 42 8.15 -11.02 -3.85
N ASP A 43 7.86 -11.37 -5.10
CA ASP A 43 8.91 -11.95 -5.94
C ASP A 43 9.25 -11.19 -7.22
N LYS A 44 9.09 -9.86 -7.20
CA LYS A 44 9.98 -9.01 -8.02
C LYS A 44 10.98 -8.34 -7.10
N SER A 45 11.89 -9.14 -6.53
CA SER A 45 13.12 -8.57 -6.00
C SER A 45 13.81 -7.89 -7.18
N TYR A 46 13.96 -6.56 -7.12
CA TYR A 46 14.67 -5.85 -8.17
C TYR A 46 16.12 -6.35 -8.17
N THR A 47 16.47 -7.16 -9.16
CA THR A 47 17.78 -7.80 -9.32
C THR A 47 18.83 -6.84 -9.90
N GLY A 48 18.47 -5.58 -10.17
CA GLY A 48 19.31 -4.67 -10.95
C GLY A 48 19.48 -5.13 -12.40
N PRO A 49 20.04 -4.28 -13.27
CA PRO A 49 20.28 -4.66 -14.65
C PRO A 49 21.39 -5.71 -14.75
N SER A 50 21.08 -6.82 -15.42
CA SER A 50 22.04 -7.81 -15.90
C SER A 50 22.49 -7.35 -17.30
N ASN A 51 23.72 -6.85 -17.40
CA ASN A 51 24.42 -6.42 -18.62
C ASN A 51 23.90 -5.14 -19.30
N SER A 52 24.85 -4.41 -19.89
CA SER A 52 24.70 -3.09 -20.52
C SER A 52 23.76 -3.13 -21.72
N VAL A 53 22.46 -2.91 -21.47
CA VAL A 53 21.51 -2.62 -22.55
C VAL A 53 21.91 -1.27 -23.14
N ARG A 54 22.35 -1.27 -24.40
CA ARG A 54 22.66 -0.05 -25.14
C ARG A 54 21.38 0.43 -25.81
N TYR A 55 20.97 1.67 -25.53
CA TYR A 55 19.73 2.20 -26.08
C TYR A 55 20.01 2.91 -27.41
N ASN A 56 19.16 2.65 -28.41
CA ASN A 56 19.33 3.21 -29.76
C ASN A 56 18.43 4.43 -30.01
N SER A 57 17.49 4.72 -29.11
CA SER A 57 16.58 5.86 -29.20
C SER A 57 16.50 6.61 -27.88
N ILE A 58 16.23 7.92 -27.95
CA ILE A 58 16.04 8.75 -26.76
C ILE A 58 14.71 8.39 -26.10
N GLU A 59 13.72 8.04 -26.90
CA GLU A 59 12.37 7.68 -26.50
C GLU A 59 12.35 6.40 -25.65
N ASP A 60 13.20 5.42 -25.97
CA ASP A 60 13.33 4.19 -25.18
C ASP A 60 14.00 4.45 -23.83
N ILE A 61 15.00 5.35 -23.79
CA ILE A 61 15.64 5.78 -22.53
C ILE A 61 14.62 6.52 -21.65
N ASP A 62 13.86 7.46 -22.22
CA ASP A 62 12.86 8.23 -21.48
C ASP A 62 11.76 7.32 -20.91
N ARG A 63 11.32 6.33 -21.69
CA ARG A 63 10.38 5.30 -21.20
C ARG A 63 10.97 4.52 -20.04
N LYS A 64 12.21 4.06 -20.16
CA LYS A 64 12.87 3.29 -19.11
C LYS A 64 13.06 4.11 -17.83
N ILE A 65 13.44 5.39 -17.95
CA ILE A 65 13.55 6.30 -16.81
C ILE A 65 12.20 6.41 -16.10
N ASN A 66 11.10 6.60 -16.83
CA ASN A 66 9.77 6.68 -16.24
C ASN A 66 9.37 5.39 -15.48
N GLU A 67 9.66 4.22 -16.05
CA GLU A 67 9.44 2.94 -15.38
C GLU A 67 10.24 2.83 -14.08
N LEU A 68 11.52 3.21 -14.12
CA LEU A 68 12.40 3.21 -12.95
C LEU A 68 11.93 4.20 -11.89
N GLU A 69 11.47 5.38 -12.27
CA GLU A 69 10.91 6.38 -11.34
C GLU A 69 9.64 5.87 -10.65
N GLU A 70 8.76 5.18 -11.37
CA GLU A 70 7.58 4.55 -10.77
C GLU A 70 7.97 3.46 -9.77
N MET A 71 8.90 2.58 -10.15
CA MET A 71 9.43 1.55 -9.25
C MET A 71 10.09 2.17 -8.01
N LYS A 72 10.88 3.23 -8.19
CA LYS A 72 11.53 3.98 -7.11
C LYS A 72 10.50 4.47 -6.10
N ARG A 73 9.45 5.17 -6.56
CA ARG A 73 8.35 5.66 -5.71
C ARG A 73 7.66 4.51 -4.96
N GLY A 74 7.47 3.37 -5.62
CA GLY A 74 6.94 2.16 -5.01
C GLY A 74 7.78 1.66 -3.83
N TYR A 75 9.10 1.57 -4.00
CA TYR A 75 10.01 1.14 -2.92
C TYR A 75 10.17 2.19 -1.81
N GLU A 76 10.15 3.49 -2.13
CA GLU A 76 10.13 4.57 -1.14
C GLU A 76 8.89 4.49 -0.24
N SER A 77 7.72 4.30 -0.85
CA SER A 77 6.46 4.10 -0.13
C SER A 77 6.51 2.87 0.78
N LYS A 78 7.05 1.76 0.28
CA LYS A 78 7.27 0.54 1.09
C LYS A 78 8.20 0.83 2.27
N ALA A 79 9.32 1.51 2.06
CA ALA A 79 10.26 1.85 3.13
C ALA A 79 9.57 2.69 4.23
N ILE A 80 8.82 3.73 3.86
CA ILE A 80 8.08 4.58 4.80
C ILE A 80 7.06 3.75 5.59
N LYS A 81 6.30 2.88 4.92
CA LYS A 81 5.34 1.99 5.59
C LYS A 81 6.02 1.12 6.64
N GLN A 82 7.17 0.52 6.32
CA GLN A 82 7.91 -0.32 7.27
C GLN A 82 8.50 0.49 8.43
N VAL A 83 9.01 1.70 8.17
CA VAL A 83 9.46 2.62 9.23
C VAL A 83 8.32 2.93 10.20
N ASN A 84 7.15 3.30 9.68
CA ASN A 84 5.99 3.63 10.50
C ASN A 84 5.55 2.43 11.35
N GLN A 85 5.61 1.22 10.82
CA GLN A 85 5.28 0.00 11.56
C GLN A 85 6.30 -0.26 12.67
N ALA A 86 7.60 -0.15 12.36
CA ALA A 86 8.67 -0.32 13.33
C ALA A 86 8.56 0.69 14.48
N GLN A 87 8.24 1.95 14.16
CA GLN A 87 8.06 3.02 15.14
C GLN A 87 6.88 2.78 16.09
N ARG A 88 5.81 2.09 15.64
CA ARG A 88 4.69 1.72 16.51
C ARG A 88 5.08 0.56 17.43
N LEU A 89 5.66 -0.49 16.84
CA LEU A 89 5.98 -1.74 17.56
C LEU A 89 7.10 -1.58 18.59
N GLN A 90 8.01 -0.61 18.42
CA GLN A 90 9.11 -0.39 19.38
C GLN A 90 8.63 -0.03 20.79
N PHE A 91 7.40 0.47 20.93
CA PHE A 91 6.81 0.85 22.21
C PHE A 91 5.89 -0.23 22.79
N ILE A 92 5.67 -1.35 22.08
CA ILE A 92 4.83 -2.45 22.55
C ILE A 92 5.70 -3.51 23.22
N GLU A 93 5.35 -3.87 24.46
CA GLU A 93 6.06 -4.87 25.24
C GLU A 93 6.09 -6.22 24.50
N GLY A 94 7.25 -6.87 24.47
CA GLY A 94 7.47 -8.13 23.75
C GLY A 94 7.63 -8.01 22.22
N GLN A 95 7.40 -6.85 21.61
CA GLN A 95 7.41 -6.69 20.14
C GLN A 95 8.69 -6.04 19.56
N LEU A 96 9.70 -5.78 20.39
CA LEU A 96 10.94 -5.12 19.95
C LEU A 96 11.67 -5.87 18.81
N GLN A 97 11.65 -7.20 18.83
CA GLN A 97 12.28 -8.00 17.76
C GLN A 97 11.55 -7.83 16.42
N GLU A 98 10.23 -7.71 16.46
CA GLU A 98 9.42 -7.46 15.28
C GLU A 98 9.69 -6.05 14.73
N ALA A 99 9.75 -5.04 15.59
CA ALA A 99 10.14 -3.68 15.20
C ALA A 99 11.50 -3.67 14.48
N LYS A 100 12.50 -4.41 14.99
CA LYS A 100 13.81 -4.56 14.33
C LYS A 100 13.73 -5.21 12.95
N ARG A 101 12.82 -6.17 12.73
CA ARG A 101 12.60 -6.78 11.41
C ARG A 101 12.07 -5.75 10.41
N TYR A 102 11.11 -4.93 10.83
CA TYR A 102 10.58 -3.85 10.01
C TYR A 102 11.61 -2.77 9.69
N TRP A 103 12.48 -2.41 10.65
CA TRP A 103 13.61 -1.51 10.38
C TRP A 103 14.56 -2.07 9.31
N ARG A 104 14.91 -3.36 9.37
CA ARG A 104 15.74 -4.00 8.33
C ARG A 104 15.05 -4.01 6.97
N ALA A 105 13.77 -4.36 6.92
CA ALA A 105 13.00 -4.34 5.69
C ALA A 105 12.90 -2.93 5.08
N ALA A 106 12.77 -1.88 5.91
CA ALA A 106 12.81 -0.50 5.44
C ALA A 106 14.17 -0.15 4.81
N GLU A 107 15.25 -0.57 5.45
CA GLU A 107 16.61 -0.35 4.97
C GLU A 107 16.90 -1.07 3.65
N ASP A 108 16.45 -2.31 3.51
CA ASP A 108 16.59 -3.06 2.26
C ASP A 108 15.84 -2.39 1.10
N ASN A 109 14.64 -1.84 1.36
CA ASN A 109 13.91 -1.04 0.38
C ASN A 109 14.67 0.24 0.01
N ARG A 110 15.30 0.93 0.97
CA ARG A 110 16.13 2.12 0.69
C ARG A 110 17.34 1.78 -0.18
N LYS A 111 18.01 0.65 0.07
CA LYS A 111 19.12 0.18 -0.78
C LYS A 111 18.66 -0.10 -2.22
N ILE A 112 17.44 -0.62 -2.40
CA ILE A 112 16.85 -0.78 -3.73
C ILE A 112 16.62 0.58 -4.40
N VAL A 113 16.04 1.54 -3.68
CA VAL A 113 15.83 2.92 -4.16
C VAL A 113 17.14 3.55 -4.63
N THR A 114 18.21 3.42 -3.85
CA THR A 114 19.54 3.93 -4.23
C THR A 114 20.07 3.28 -5.50
N ARG A 115 19.90 1.96 -5.68
CA ARG A 115 20.30 1.26 -6.90
C ARG A 115 19.51 1.74 -8.12
N ILE A 116 18.20 1.86 -7.99
CA ILE A 116 17.33 2.38 -9.05
C ILE A 116 17.71 3.81 -9.41
N GLN A 117 17.99 4.67 -8.42
CA GLN A 117 18.43 6.04 -8.68
C GLN A 117 19.73 6.08 -9.48
N LYS A 118 20.69 5.22 -9.15
CA LYS A 118 21.94 5.12 -9.91
C LYS A 118 21.68 4.72 -11.37
N GLU A 119 20.79 3.77 -11.63
CA GLU A 119 20.41 3.38 -13.00
C GLU A 119 19.73 4.55 -13.75
N ILE A 120 18.84 5.29 -13.08
CA ILE A 120 18.23 6.51 -13.66
C ILE A 120 19.30 7.53 -14.05
N ASP A 121 20.30 7.75 -13.18
CA ASP A 121 21.37 8.71 -13.43
C ASP A 121 22.27 8.28 -14.60
N GLU A 122 22.59 6.99 -14.69
CA GLU A 122 23.32 6.40 -15.83
C GLU A 122 22.55 6.58 -17.15
N LEU A 123 21.24 6.31 -17.14
CA LEU A 123 20.38 6.52 -18.31
C LEU A 123 20.27 7.99 -18.72
N LYS A 124 20.21 8.92 -17.76
CA LYS A 124 20.22 10.36 -18.06
C LYS A 124 21.52 10.79 -18.75
N ILE A 125 22.66 10.23 -18.34
CA ILE A 125 23.95 10.47 -19.00
C ILE A 125 23.94 9.90 -20.43
N GLU A 126 23.46 8.66 -20.62
CA GLU A 126 23.36 8.04 -21.95
C GLU A 126 22.45 8.85 -22.89
N ARG A 127 21.31 9.33 -22.38
CA ARG A 127 20.39 10.22 -23.10
C ARG A 127 21.08 11.48 -23.59
N MET A 128 21.85 12.14 -22.72
CA MET A 128 22.60 13.36 -23.07
C MET A 128 23.64 13.08 -24.18
N ASN A 129 24.32 11.92 -24.11
CA ASN A 129 25.29 11.50 -25.13
C ASN A 129 24.65 11.20 -26.48
N LEU A 130 23.44 10.62 -26.51
CA LEU A 130 22.70 10.42 -27.75
C LEU A 130 22.21 11.74 -28.34
N GLN A 131 21.77 12.67 -27.48
CA GLN A 131 21.30 13.98 -27.92
C GLN A 131 22.44 14.83 -28.51
N SER A 132 23.65 14.74 -27.96
CA SER A 132 24.82 15.46 -28.49
C SER A 132 25.31 14.90 -29.82
N LYS A 133 25.20 13.58 -30.06
CA LYS A 133 25.57 12.94 -31.34
C LYS A 133 24.61 13.21 -32.50
N LYS A 134 23.37 13.62 -32.22
CA LYS A 134 22.38 13.98 -33.24
C LYS A 134 22.50 15.43 -33.72
N ARG A 135 23.34 16.26 -33.08
CA ARG A 135 23.66 17.63 -33.48
C ARG A 135 24.90 17.65 -34.33
#